data_AF-A0A8E2DXQ8-F1
#
_entry.id   AF-A0A8E2DXQ8-F1
#
_cell.length_a   1.000
_cell.length_b   1.000
_cell.length_c   1.000
_cell.angle_alpha   90.00
_cell.angle_beta   90.00
_cell.angle_gamma   90.00
#
_symmetry.space_group_name_H-M   'P 1'
#
loop_
_entity.id
_entity.type
_entity.pdbx_description
1 polymer ?
#
loop_
_entity_poly.entity_id
_entity_poly.type
_entity_poly.pdbx_seq_one_letter_code
_entity_poly.pdbx_strand_id
1 'polypeptide(L)' 'MPVTKVYEARYIDAGELRALLSRLFPGQWVAAARLGRWVITTPRPLTKAEIDACTQKKG' A
#
# COMPACT_ATOMS: atom_id res chain seq x y z
N MET A 1 1.84 -14.05 11.47
CA MET A 1 0.48 -13.86 10.91
C MET A 1 0.51 -12.62 10.03
N PRO A 2 -0.13 -12.62 8.85
CA PRO A 2 -0.19 -11.43 8.01
C PRO A 2 -0.97 -10.30 8.71
N VAL A 3 -0.59 -9.06 8.42
CA VAL A 3 -1.18 -7.85 8.99
C VAL A 3 -2.00 -7.16 7.92
N THR A 4 -3.26 -6.83 8.25
CA THR A 4 -4.13 -6.03 7.39
C THR A 4 -4.23 -4.60 7.93
N LYS A 5 -3.99 -3.62 7.06
CA LYS A 5 -4.12 -2.19 7.37
C LYS A 5 -4.96 -1.49 6.31
N VAL A 6 -5.64 -0.43 6.74
CA VAL A 6 -6.48 0.40 5.88
C VAL A 6 -5.82 1.77 5.74
N TYR A 7 -5.64 2.21 4.50
CA TYR A 7 -5.04 3.50 4.14
C TYR A 7 -6.04 4.31 3.31
N GLU A 8 -6.04 5.63 3.44
CA GLU A 8 -6.89 6.47 2.60
C GLU A 8 -6.34 6.51 1.17
N ALA A 9 -7.19 6.24 0.18
CA ALA A 9 -6.75 6.15 -1.21
C ALA A 9 -6.50 7.51 -1.87
N ARG A 10 -6.98 8.61 -1.27
CA ARG A 10 -6.98 9.96 -1.86
C ARG A 10 -5.59 10.48 -2.27
N TYR A 11 -4.51 9.92 -1.72
CA TYR A 11 -3.14 10.33 -2.06
C TYR A 11 -2.26 9.19 -2.58
N ILE A 12 -2.72 7.94 -2.56
CA ILE A 12 -1.89 6.79 -2.88
C ILE A 12 -2.03 6.45 -4.36
N ASP A 13 -0.92 6.54 -5.09
CA ASP A 13 -0.85 6.06 -6.46
C ASP A 13 -0.92 4.53 -6.51
N ALA A 14 -1.85 4.00 -7.29
CA ALA A 14 -2.07 2.55 -7.37
C ALA A 14 -0.89 1.81 -8.03
N GLY A 15 -0.20 2.45 -8.97
CA GLY A 15 0.98 1.90 -9.66
C GLY A 15 2.16 1.82 -8.71
N GLU A 16 2.49 2.94 -8.05
CA GLU A 16 3.56 3.00 -7.05
C GLU A 16 3.31 2.03 -5.89
N LEU A 17 2.06 1.93 -5.44
CA LEU A 17 1.69 0.99 -4.38
C LEU A 17 1.95 -0.46 -4.79
N ARG A 18 1.52 -0.86 -5.99
CA ARG A 18 1.74 -2.23 -6.49
C ARG A 18 3.22 -2.53 -6.70
N ALA A 19 3.98 -1.57 -7.21
CA ALA A 19 5.42 -1.69 -7.40
C ALA A 19 6.14 -1.86 -6.05
N LEU A 20 5.80 -1.03 -5.06
CA LEU A 20 6.33 -1.13 -3.70
C LEU A 20 6.02 -2.50 -3.08
N LEU A 21 4.75 -2.92 -3.10
CA LEU A 21 4.34 -4.18 -2.50
C LEU A 21 4.99 -5.39 -3.15
N SER A 22 5.12 -5.39 -4.49
CA SER A 22 5.79 -6.46 -5.22
C SER A 22 7.27 -6.53 -4.92
N ARG A 23 7.92 -5.38 -4.68
CA ARG A 23 9.33 -5.30 -4.28
C ARG A 23 9.57 -5.75 -2.84
N LEU A 24 8.69 -5.36 -1.91
CA LEU A 24 8.84 -5.69 -0.49
C LEU A 24 8.39 -7.11 -0.15
N PHE A 25 7.34 -7.61 -0.81
CA PHE A 25 6.65 -8.84 -0.45
C PHE A 25 6.33 -9.68 -1.69
N PRO A 26 7.32 -10.14 -2.46
CA PRO A 26 7.09 -10.84 -3.73
C PRO A 26 6.15 -12.05 -3.54
N GLY A 27 4.96 -11.99 -4.17
CA GLY A 27 3.93 -13.03 -4.08
C GLY A 27 3.20 -13.13 -2.73
N GLN A 28 3.44 -12.21 -1.79
CA GLN A 28 2.95 -12.28 -0.41
C GLN A 28 2.19 -11.01 0.02
N TRP A 29 1.39 -10.44 -0.87
CA TRP A 29 0.54 -9.28 -0.54
C TRP A 29 -0.83 -9.37 -1.20
N VAL A 30 -1.81 -8.73 -0.58
CA VAL A 30 -3.15 -8.49 -1.15
C VAL A 30 -3.47 -7.02 -0.98
N ALA A 31 -3.90 -6.34 -2.04
CA ALA A 31 -4.35 -4.95 -1.96
C ALA A 31 -5.68 -4.80 -2.70
N ALA A 32 -6.68 -4.22 -2.03
CA ALA A 32 -7.99 -3.95 -2.59
C ALA A 32 -8.41 -2.51 -2.31
N ALA A 33 -8.88 -1.81 -3.34
CA ALA A 33 -9.50 -0.49 -3.18
C ALA A 33 -11.01 -0.67 -2.90
N ARG A 34 -11.50 -0.12 -1.78
CA ARG A 34 -12.92 -0.11 -1.40
C ARG A 34 -13.30 1.24 -0.82
N LEU A 35 -14.37 1.86 -1.35
CA LEU A 35 -14.94 3.11 -0.83
C LEU A 35 -13.89 4.22 -0.59
N GLY A 36 -12.96 4.42 -1.54
CA GLY A 36 -11.90 5.43 -1.41
C GLY A 36 -10.79 5.09 -0.40
N ARG A 37 -10.66 3.82 0.00
CA ARG A 37 -9.61 3.32 0.90
C ARG A 37 -8.91 2.11 0.30
N TRP A 38 -7.62 1.98 0.58
CA TRP A 38 -6.83 0.78 0.31
C TRP A 38 -6.84 -0.13 1.53
N VAL A 39 -7.30 -1.36 1.35
CA VAL A 39 -7.15 -2.44 2.31
C VAL A 39 -5.97 -3.28 1.85
N ILE A 40 -4.91 -3.32 2.66
CA ILE A 40 -3.65 -3.96 2.32
C ILE A 40 -3.31 -5.01 3.36
N THR A 41 -3.04 -6.23 2.91
CA THR A 41 -2.57 -7.36 3.74
C THR A 41 -1.15 -7.73 3.34
N THR A 42 -0.23 -7.71 4.30
CA THR A 42 1.21 -7.96 4.11
C THR A 42 1.81 -8.79 5.25
N PRO A 43 2.99 -9.42 5.09
CA PRO A 43 3.61 -10.25 6.13
C PRO A 43 4.06 -9.47 7.37
N ARG A 44 4.34 -8.16 7.18
CA ARG A 44 4.61 -7.19 8.26
C ARG A 44 3.88 -5.87 7.99
N PRO A 45 3.72 -4.99 8.99
CA PRO A 45 3.22 -3.64 8.76
C PRO A 45 4.11 -2.86 7.78
N LEU A 46 3.48 -2.05 6.93
CA LEU A 46 4.17 -1.02 6.16
C LEU A 46 4.51 0.15 7.09
N THR A 47 5.73 0.65 6.97
CA THR A 47 6.18 1.86 7.67
C THR A 47 5.54 3.09 7.04
N LYS A 48 5.55 4.20 7.78
CA LYS A 48 5.08 5.49 7.26
C LYS A 48 5.85 5.90 6.00
N ALA A 49 7.17 5.77 6.00
CA ALA A 49 8.01 6.12 4.84
C ALA A 49 7.71 5.28 3.59
N GLU A 50 7.39 3.99 3.77
CA GLU A 50 6.98 3.12 2.67
C GLU A 50 5.65 3.57 2.06
N ILE A 51 4.66 3.93 2.88
CA ILE A 51 3.38 4.45 2.39
C ILE A 51 3.54 5.82 1.74
N ASP A 52 4.31 6.71 2.36
CA ASP A 52 4.59 8.06 1.86
C ASP A 52 5.29 8.02 0.49
N ALA A 53 6.13 7.01 0.23
CA ALA A 53 6.75 6.80 -1.08
C ALA A 53 5.73 6.53 -2.20
N CYS A 54 4.55 5.98 -1.87
CA CYS A 54 3.46 5.77 -2.81
C CYS A 54 2.51 6.96 -2.91
N THR A 55 2.73 8.03 -2.14
CA THR A 55 1.87 9.22 -2.22
C THR A 55 2.28 10.12 -3.39
N GLN A 56 1.30 10.55 -4.19
CA GLN A 56 1.57 11.51 -5.26
C GLN A 56 2.04 12.83 -4.66
N LYS A 57 3.34 13.15 -4.81
CA LYS A 57 3.83 14.51 -4.65
C LYS A 57 3.21 15.34 -5.76
N LYS A 58 2.10 16.04 -5.47
CA LYS A 58 1.69 17.16 -6.31
C LYS A 58 2.88 18.12 -6.37
N GLY A 59 3.44 18.27 -7.59
CA GLY A 59 4.41 19.31 -7.89
C GLY A 59 3.83 20.70 -7.67
#